data_AF-A0AA48M3S3-F1
#
_entry.id   AF-A0AA48M3S3-F1
#
_cell.length_a   1.000
_cell.length_b   1.000
_cell.length_c   1.000
_cell.angle_alpha   90.00
_cell.angle_beta   90.00
_cell.angle_gamma   90.00
#
_symmetry.space_group_name_H-M   'P 1'
#
loop_
_entity.id
_entity.type
_entity.pdbx_description
1 polymer ?
#
loop_
_entity_poly.entity_id
_entity_poly.type
_entity_poly.pdbx_seq_one_letter_code
_entity_poly.pdbx_strand_id
1 'polypeptide(L)'
;MDWSRAKTILIWAFLLLDLFLGYQVYQTRFSHWQSPLAVQADRWDIEMYLNQQNISLEADVPQETPAMTYLDAEYAGINAIGLQEIPGIQVTMEKMALAARLDPPLQIRGQFTPGELLRQLGPRMLYADQYTADLYQSSQGRLLYWQTYKKLPLFVAPLEIYLEDGAVLGYRQTYLNLRSQGASRQVISPYTAIRSLVDKRIITPGERIESVRLGYYGSYDADVQVLAPVWRIIHDGKQHFVNAFTGALERPLVTSKS
;
A
#
# COMPACT_ATOMS: atom_id res chain seq x y z
N MET A 1 -37.95 -27.92 39.23
CA MET A 1 -37.34 -27.13 38.14
C MET A 1 -37.13 -28.07 36.97
N ASP A 2 -37.82 -27.84 35.85
CA ASP A 2 -37.84 -28.76 34.69
C ASP A 2 -36.53 -28.69 33.91
N TRP A 3 -35.49 -29.31 34.46
CA TRP A 3 -34.13 -29.31 33.92
C TRP A 3 -34.03 -29.98 32.54
N SER A 4 -34.92 -30.91 32.24
CA SER A 4 -35.04 -31.51 30.90
C SER A 4 -35.54 -30.52 29.85
N ARG A 5 -36.52 -29.66 30.18
CA ARG A 5 -37.04 -28.63 29.27
C ARG A 5 -36.02 -27.54 29.00
N ALA A 6 -35.31 -27.10 30.04
CA ALA A 6 -34.25 -26.11 29.91
C ALA A 6 -33.12 -26.59 28.99
N LYS A 7 -32.73 -27.87 29.07
CA LYS A 7 -31.73 -28.47 28.16
C LYS A 7 -32.16 -28.46 26.70
N THR A 8 -33.41 -28.85 26.42
CA THR A 8 -33.92 -28.86 25.05
C THR A 8 -33.98 -27.46 24.45
N ILE A 9 -34.41 -26.47 25.23
CA ILE A 9 -34.42 -25.06 24.80
C ILE A 9 -33.00 -24.57 24.50
N LEU A 10 -32.02 -24.93 25.33
CA LEU A 10 -30.62 -24.52 25.13
C LEU A 10 -30.00 -25.15 23.88
N ILE A 11 -30.30 -26.41 23.58
CA ILE A 11 -29.86 -27.08 22.35
C ILE A 11 -30.46 -26.40 21.11
N TRP A 12 -31.76 -26.09 21.13
CA TRP A 12 -32.42 -25.40 20.02
C TRP A 12 -31.91 -23.98 19.84
N ALA A 13 -31.67 -23.24 20.93
CA ALA A 13 -31.12 -21.89 20.86
C ALA A 13 -29.70 -21.88 20.27
N PHE A 14 -28.86 -22.85 20.65
CA PHE A 14 -27.51 -22.99 20.11
C PHE A 14 -27.54 -23.35 18.62
N LEU A 15 -28.41 -24.27 18.22
CA LEU A 15 -28.58 -24.65 16.81
C LEU A 15 -29.06 -23.47 15.95
N LEU A 16 -29.99 -22.66 16.46
CA LEU A 16 -30.47 -21.45 15.77
C LEU A 16 -29.35 -20.41 15.64
N LEU A 17 -28.53 -20.24 16.68
CA LEU A 17 -27.38 -19.35 16.67
C LEU A 17 -26.31 -19.83 15.69
N ASP A 18 -26.00 -21.13 15.66
CA ASP A 18 -25.06 -21.72 14.71
C ASP A 18 -25.57 -21.61 13.27
N LEU A 19 -26.86 -21.78 13.03
CA LEU A 19 -27.49 -21.58 11.71
C LEU A 19 -27.42 -20.11 11.29
N PHE A 20 -27.67 -19.18 12.22
CA PHE A 20 -27.54 -17.75 11.98
C PHE A 20 -26.10 -17.35 11.67
N LEU A 21 -25.13 -17.87 12.45
CA LEU A 21 -23.70 -17.69 12.19
C LEU A 21 -23.31 -18.26 10.82
N GLY A 22 -23.79 -19.47 10.50
CA GLY A 22 -23.57 -20.12 9.21
C GLY A 22 -24.12 -19.30 8.05
N TYR A 23 -25.32 -18.74 8.21
CA TYR A 23 -25.94 -17.83 7.23
C TYR A 23 -25.14 -16.53 7.08
N GLN A 24 -24.72 -15.91 8.19
CA GLN A 24 -23.91 -14.70 8.17
C GLN A 24 -22.56 -14.95 7.50
N VAL A 25 -21.90 -16.08 7.78
CA VAL A 25 -20.65 -16.49 7.14
C VAL A 25 -20.85 -16.79 5.66
N TYR A 26 -21.95 -17.45 5.28
CA TYR A 26 -22.30 -17.71 3.88
C TYR A 26 -22.48 -16.41 3.10
N GLN A 27 -23.26 -15.46 3.62
CA GLN A 27 -23.41 -14.13 3.04
C GLN A 27 -22.05 -13.43 2.90
N THR A 28 -21.28 -13.33 3.98
CA THR A 28 -19.97 -12.67 3.98
C THR A 28 -19.01 -13.31 2.97
N ARG A 29 -19.02 -14.64 2.81
CA ARG A 29 -18.16 -15.35 1.84
C ARG A 29 -18.64 -15.24 0.39
N PHE A 30 -19.94 -15.19 0.15
CA PHE A 30 -20.51 -15.04 -1.20
C PHE A 30 -20.50 -13.59 -1.69
N SER A 31 -20.56 -12.59 -0.80
CA SER A 31 -20.42 -11.16 -1.16
C SER A 31 -19.05 -10.80 -1.74
N HIS A 32 -18.04 -11.65 -1.58
CA HIS A 32 -16.70 -11.44 -2.17
C HIS A 32 -16.57 -11.96 -3.60
N TRP A 33 -17.59 -12.60 -4.18
CA TRP A 33 -17.70 -12.77 -5.63
C TRP A 33 -18.29 -11.48 -6.21
N GLN A 34 -17.45 -10.46 -6.32
CA GLN A 34 -17.87 -9.14 -6.79
C GLN A 34 -18.17 -9.21 -8.29
N SER A 35 -19.44 -9.41 -8.62
CA SER A 35 -19.92 -9.19 -9.98
C SER A 35 -19.79 -7.70 -10.32
N PRO A 36 -19.59 -7.33 -11.60
CA PRO A 36 -19.50 -5.93 -12.01
C PRO A 36 -20.70 -5.07 -11.58
N LEU A 37 -21.88 -5.67 -11.45
CA LEU A 37 -23.10 -5.02 -10.98
C LEU A 37 -23.03 -4.64 -9.49
N ALA A 38 -22.45 -5.51 -8.66
CA ALA A 38 -22.28 -5.23 -7.22
C ALA A 38 -21.30 -4.07 -7.00
N VAL A 39 -20.21 -4.02 -7.77
CA VAL A 39 -19.23 -2.91 -7.70
C VAL A 39 -19.86 -1.57 -8.07
N GLN A 40 -20.75 -1.54 -9.07
CA GLN A 40 -21.47 -0.32 -9.47
C GLN A 40 -22.47 0.14 -8.42
N ALA A 41 -23.20 -0.79 -7.79
CA ALA A 41 -24.10 -0.47 -6.68
C ALA A 41 -23.33 0.11 -5.48
N ASP A 42 -22.23 -0.54 -5.08
CA ASP A 42 -21.36 -0.09 -3.98
C ASP A 42 -20.83 1.32 -4.21
N ARG A 43 -20.47 1.64 -5.46
CA ARG A 43 -20.01 2.96 -5.88
C ARG A 43 -21.09 4.02 -5.67
N TRP A 44 -22.29 3.79 -6.21
CA TRP A 44 -23.38 4.77 -6.13
C TRP A 44 -23.75 5.10 -4.68
N ASP A 45 -23.90 4.06 -3.86
CA ASP A 45 -24.23 4.21 -2.44
C ASP A 45 -23.17 5.02 -1.70
N ILE A 46 -21.90 4.79 -2.00
CA ILE A 46 -20.79 5.50 -1.36
C ILE A 46 -20.70 6.95 -1.84
N GLU A 47 -20.77 7.21 -3.14
CA GLU A 47 -20.74 8.59 -3.65
C GLU A 47 -21.90 9.43 -3.08
N MET A 48 -23.09 8.83 -2.95
CA MET A 48 -24.24 9.48 -2.30
C MET A 48 -23.97 9.80 -0.82
N TYR A 49 -23.42 8.84 -0.07
CA TYR A 49 -23.05 9.05 1.33
C TYR A 49 -21.99 10.15 1.47
N LEU A 50 -20.92 10.12 0.66
CA LEU A 50 -19.85 11.10 0.68
C LEU A 50 -20.40 12.51 0.45
N ASN A 51 -21.27 12.68 -0.56
CA ASN A 51 -21.95 13.95 -0.83
C ASN A 51 -22.81 14.43 0.35
N GLN A 52 -23.58 13.55 0.99
CA GLN A 52 -24.39 13.92 2.15
C GLN A 52 -23.54 14.40 3.34
N GLN A 53 -22.33 13.86 3.49
CA GLN A 53 -21.37 14.25 4.53
C GLN A 53 -20.44 15.40 4.10
N ASN A 54 -20.67 16.02 2.93
CA ASN A 54 -19.78 17.03 2.35
C ASN A 54 -18.32 16.55 2.22
N ILE A 55 -18.10 15.25 1.99
CA ILE A 55 -16.77 14.69 1.74
C ILE A 55 -16.50 14.77 0.24
N SER A 56 -15.45 15.47 -0.19
CA SER A 56 -15.10 15.57 -1.61
C SER A 56 -14.24 14.38 -2.06
N LEU A 57 -14.53 13.85 -3.25
CA LEU A 57 -13.72 12.82 -3.90
C LEU A 57 -12.93 13.46 -5.06
N GLU A 58 -11.71 13.91 -4.76
CA GLU A 58 -10.80 14.55 -5.74
C GLU A 58 -9.85 13.54 -6.40
N ALA A 59 -9.78 12.33 -5.86
CA ALA A 59 -8.98 11.24 -6.37
C ALA A 59 -9.56 10.62 -7.64
N ASP A 60 -8.68 10.24 -8.57
CA ASP A 60 -9.03 9.26 -9.61
C ASP A 60 -9.12 7.86 -8.97
N VAL A 61 -10.31 7.28 -8.95
CA VAL A 61 -10.60 6.01 -8.26
C VAL A 61 -10.51 4.85 -9.27
N PRO A 62 -9.57 3.90 -9.09
CA PRO A 62 -9.44 2.75 -9.98
C PRO A 62 -10.74 1.94 -10.04
N GLN A 63 -11.13 1.46 -11.22
CA GLN A 63 -12.31 0.60 -11.35
C GLN A 63 -11.97 -0.89 -11.34
N GLU A 64 -10.70 -1.22 -11.53
CA GLU A 64 -10.25 -2.60 -11.61
C GLU A 64 -10.14 -3.24 -10.22
N THR A 65 -10.63 -4.48 -10.11
CA THR A 65 -10.47 -5.35 -8.94
C THR A 65 -9.69 -6.60 -9.35
N PRO A 66 -8.37 -6.52 -9.57
CA PRO A 66 -7.59 -7.66 -10.02
C PRO A 66 -7.49 -8.74 -8.94
N ALA A 67 -7.21 -9.97 -9.37
CA ALA A 67 -6.87 -11.05 -8.45
C ALA A 67 -5.40 -10.90 -7.98
N MET A 68 -5.19 -10.83 -6.66
CA MET A 68 -3.90 -10.62 -6.02
C MET A 68 -3.61 -11.71 -4.97
N THR A 69 -2.36 -11.79 -4.56
CA THR A 69 -1.80 -12.76 -3.60
C THR A 69 -1.00 -11.99 -2.55
N TYR A 70 -0.76 -12.58 -1.39
CA TYR A 70 0.25 -12.04 -0.46
C TYR A 70 1.64 -12.20 -1.06
N LEU A 71 2.59 -11.37 -0.64
CA LEU A 71 3.99 -11.51 -1.04
C LEU A 71 4.86 -11.81 0.17
N ASP A 72 5.73 -12.80 0.04
CA ASP A 72 6.89 -12.93 0.90
C ASP A 72 7.97 -11.99 0.38
N ALA A 73 8.37 -11.05 1.21
CA ALA A 73 9.42 -10.08 0.93
C ALA A 73 10.65 -10.38 1.78
N GLU A 74 11.77 -10.56 1.09
CA GLU A 74 13.08 -10.80 1.69
C GLU A 74 14.02 -9.68 1.29
N TYR A 75 14.86 -9.26 2.22
CA TYR A 75 15.90 -8.30 1.89
C TYR A 75 16.88 -8.93 0.90
N ALA A 76 17.00 -8.33 -0.29
CA ALA A 76 17.81 -8.91 -1.36
C ALA A 76 19.31 -8.74 -1.13
N GLY A 77 19.72 -7.77 -0.29
CA GLY A 77 21.09 -7.28 -0.26
C GLY A 77 21.45 -6.56 -1.56
N ILE A 78 21.76 -5.27 -1.50
CA ILE A 78 22.20 -4.55 -2.69
C ILE A 78 23.72 -4.75 -2.83
N ASN A 79 24.16 -5.49 -3.85
CA ASN A 79 25.59 -5.68 -4.12
C ASN A 79 26.19 -4.38 -4.69
N ALA A 80 26.84 -3.62 -3.82
CA ALA A 80 27.41 -2.31 -4.11
C ALA A 80 28.73 -2.36 -4.89
N ILE A 81 29.35 -3.52 -5.10
CA ILE A 81 30.73 -3.62 -5.63
C ILE A 81 30.87 -2.87 -6.95
N GLY A 82 29.96 -3.09 -7.90
CA GLY A 82 29.98 -2.40 -9.20
C GLY A 82 29.73 -0.89 -9.11
N LEU A 83 29.11 -0.40 -8.04
CA LEU A 83 28.91 1.04 -7.81
C LEU A 83 30.14 1.71 -7.19
N GLN A 84 30.92 0.98 -6.38
CA GLN A 84 32.15 1.49 -5.75
C GLN A 84 33.26 1.76 -6.78
N GLU A 85 33.23 1.07 -7.91
CA GLU A 85 34.17 1.27 -9.02
C GLU A 85 33.86 2.54 -9.83
N ILE A 86 32.67 3.13 -9.66
CA ILE A 86 32.26 4.32 -10.43
C ILE A 86 32.89 5.57 -9.81
N PRO A 87 33.69 6.35 -10.57
CA PRO A 87 34.30 7.57 -10.08
C PRO A 87 33.26 8.59 -9.59
N GLY A 88 33.49 9.17 -8.41
CA GLY A 88 32.63 10.19 -7.83
C GLY A 88 31.36 9.65 -7.15
N ILE A 89 31.30 8.34 -6.88
CA ILE A 89 30.26 7.73 -6.05
C ILE A 89 30.89 7.15 -4.80
N GLN A 90 30.36 7.52 -3.64
CA GLN A 90 30.71 6.93 -2.35
C GLN A 90 29.52 6.13 -1.86
N VAL A 91 29.70 4.84 -1.63
CA VAL A 91 28.62 3.92 -1.28
C VAL A 91 28.87 3.31 0.09
N THR A 92 27.84 3.31 0.94
CA THR A 92 27.86 2.74 2.28
C THR A 92 26.60 1.92 2.52
N MET A 93 26.69 0.90 3.37
CA MET A 93 25.55 0.09 3.78
C MET A 93 25.05 0.55 5.15
N GLU A 94 23.79 0.96 5.22
CA GLU A 94 23.10 1.40 6.43
C GLU A 94 22.00 0.41 6.79
N LYS A 95 22.29 -0.57 7.66
CA LYS A 95 21.37 -1.66 8.01
C LYS A 95 20.91 -2.44 6.76
N MET A 96 19.69 -2.17 6.28
CA MET A 96 19.07 -2.77 5.10
C MET A 96 19.02 -1.81 3.90
N ALA A 97 19.66 -0.64 3.97
CA ALA A 97 19.66 0.33 2.88
C ALA A 97 21.08 0.56 2.34
N LEU A 98 21.17 0.77 1.04
CA LEU A 98 22.35 1.29 0.36
C LEU A 98 22.26 2.82 0.38
N ALA A 99 23.22 3.50 0.99
CA ALA A 99 23.37 4.95 0.92
C ALA A 99 24.50 5.29 -0.05
N ALA A 100 24.19 6.07 -1.08
CA ALA A 100 25.14 6.52 -2.07
C ALA A 100 25.20 8.05 -2.08
N ARG A 101 26.41 8.61 -1.99
CA ARG A 101 26.70 10.03 -2.13
C ARG A 101 27.41 10.27 -3.47
N LEU A 102 27.01 11.32 -4.17
CA LEU A 102 27.60 11.75 -5.43
C LEU A 102 28.50 12.97 -5.17
N ASP A 103 29.77 12.85 -5.54
CA ASP A 103 30.76 13.92 -5.45
C ASP A 103 31.59 13.98 -6.75
N PRO A 104 31.33 14.95 -7.66
CA PRO A 104 30.40 16.07 -7.49
C PRO A 104 28.91 15.67 -7.63
N PRO A 105 27.97 16.49 -7.13
CA PRO A 105 26.53 16.31 -7.33
C PRO A 105 26.16 16.15 -8.82
N LEU A 106 25.19 15.27 -9.11
CA LEU A 106 24.74 15.02 -10.48
C LEU A 106 23.70 16.07 -10.89
N GLN A 107 24.07 16.90 -11.87
CA GLN A 107 23.16 17.86 -12.47
C GLN A 107 22.19 17.19 -13.44
N ILE A 108 20.89 17.37 -13.21
CA ILE A 108 19.84 16.87 -14.10
C ILE A 108 19.71 17.81 -15.28
N ARG A 109 19.86 17.27 -16.49
CA ARG A 109 19.73 18.05 -17.73
C ARG A 109 18.29 18.00 -18.23
N GLY A 110 17.80 19.12 -18.76
CA GLY A 110 16.47 19.20 -19.37
C GLY A 110 15.35 19.37 -18.34
N GLN A 111 14.17 18.82 -18.65
CA GLN A 111 13.01 18.97 -17.79
C GLN A 111 13.13 18.10 -16.54
N PHE A 112 12.98 18.71 -15.38
CA PHE A 112 12.98 17.99 -14.11
C PHE A 112 11.66 17.21 -13.94
N THR A 113 11.67 15.93 -14.28
CA THR A 113 10.58 15.00 -14.01
C THR A 113 11.09 13.78 -13.24
N PRO A 114 10.28 13.15 -12.38
CA PRO A 114 10.74 12.01 -11.60
C PRO A 114 11.24 10.83 -12.44
N GLY A 115 10.63 10.59 -13.60
CA GLY A 115 11.05 9.53 -14.53
C GLY A 115 12.36 9.88 -15.25
N GLU A 116 12.52 11.15 -15.67
CA GLU A 116 13.75 11.61 -16.28
C GLU A 116 14.94 11.53 -15.32
N LEU A 117 14.70 11.89 -14.06
CA LEU A 117 15.70 11.80 -13.01
C LEU A 117 16.19 10.36 -12.83
N LEU A 118 15.29 9.39 -12.71
CA LEU A 118 15.68 7.98 -12.58
C LEU A 118 16.41 7.48 -13.83
N ARG A 119 16.01 7.93 -15.02
CA ARG A 119 16.71 7.60 -16.28
C ARG A 119 18.15 8.09 -16.28
N GLN A 120 18.39 9.34 -15.86
CA GLN A 120 19.74 9.92 -15.79
C GLN A 120 20.57 9.34 -14.64
N LEU A 121 19.94 8.98 -13.52
CA LEU A 121 20.60 8.34 -12.38
C LEU A 121 20.85 6.84 -12.60
N GLY A 122 20.13 6.20 -13.51
CA GLY A 122 20.19 4.76 -13.80
C GLY A 122 21.59 4.18 -14.01
N PRO A 123 22.53 4.82 -14.74
CA PRO A 123 23.91 4.33 -14.86
C PRO A 123 24.68 4.27 -13.53
N ARG A 124 24.17 4.91 -12.48
CA ARG A 124 24.76 5.05 -11.15
C ARG A 124 23.90 4.43 -10.05
N MET A 125 22.86 3.68 -10.42
CA MET A 125 21.88 3.12 -9.50
C MET A 125 21.39 1.76 -10.00
N LEU A 126 21.29 0.79 -9.09
CA LEU A 126 20.74 -0.52 -9.42
C LEU A 126 19.21 -0.48 -9.43
N TYR A 127 18.58 -1.24 -10.33
CA TYR A 127 17.12 -1.42 -10.38
C TYR A 127 16.30 -0.14 -10.54
N ALA A 128 16.86 0.93 -11.12
CA ALA A 128 16.20 2.23 -11.23
C ALA A 128 14.85 2.18 -11.96
N ASP A 129 14.70 1.27 -12.92
CA ASP A 129 13.48 1.04 -13.70
C ASP A 129 12.35 0.35 -12.91
N GLN A 130 12.65 -0.16 -11.71
CA GLN A 130 11.68 -0.84 -10.86
C GLN A 130 11.08 0.05 -9.79
N TYR A 131 11.29 1.37 -9.86
CA TYR A 131 10.75 2.34 -8.91
C TYR A 131 9.77 3.30 -9.57
N THR A 132 8.73 3.69 -8.83
CA THR A 132 7.76 4.70 -9.24
C THR A 132 7.69 5.83 -8.22
N ALA A 133 7.56 7.05 -8.71
CA ALA A 133 7.57 8.24 -7.86
C ALA A 133 6.29 8.35 -7.03
N ASP A 134 6.44 8.78 -5.79
CA ASP A 134 5.34 9.20 -4.96
C ASP A 134 5.38 10.70 -4.75
N LEU A 135 4.79 11.42 -5.71
CA LEU A 135 4.76 12.89 -5.71
C LEU A 135 4.10 13.47 -4.46
N TYR A 136 3.15 12.75 -3.87
CA TYR A 136 2.45 13.20 -2.67
C TYR A 136 3.37 13.32 -1.45
N GLN A 137 4.32 12.38 -1.29
CA GLN A 137 5.27 12.37 -0.16
C GLN A 137 6.64 12.97 -0.51
N SER A 138 6.77 13.44 -1.76
CA SER A 138 7.97 14.12 -2.25
C SER A 138 7.95 15.60 -1.88
N SER A 139 9.13 16.19 -1.86
CA SER A 139 9.37 17.60 -1.54
C SER A 139 10.48 18.15 -2.43
N GLN A 140 10.74 19.46 -2.38
CA GLN A 140 11.78 20.09 -3.21
C GLN A 140 13.19 19.51 -2.98
N GLY A 141 13.54 19.16 -1.73
CA GLY A 141 14.86 18.61 -1.39
C GLY A 141 14.92 17.08 -1.31
N ARG A 142 13.79 16.38 -1.43
CA ARG A 142 13.73 14.92 -1.32
C ARG A 142 12.60 14.36 -2.17
N LEU A 143 12.93 13.53 -3.14
CA LEU A 143 11.95 12.74 -3.88
C LEU A 143 11.86 11.33 -3.30
N LEU A 144 10.62 10.85 -3.14
CA LEU A 144 10.32 9.51 -2.66
C LEU A 144 9.84 8.64 -3.82
N TYR A 145 10.36 7.43 -3.89
CA TYR A 145 9.94 6.42 -4.84
C TYR A 145 9.67 5.09 -4.13
N TRP A 146 8.73 4.33 -4.68
CA TRP A 146 8.35 3.00 -4.22
C TRP A 146 8.82 1.96 -5.22
N GLN A 147 9.43 0.87 -4.73
CA GLN A 147 9.69 -0.31 -5.57
C GLN A 147 8.36 -0.81 -6.13
N THR A 148 8.37 -1.39 -7.33
CA THR A 148 7.18 -1.89 -8.01
C THR A 148 7.27 -3.40 -8.23
N TYR A 149 6.15 -4.08 -8.06
CA TYR A 149 5.97 -5.49 -8.39
C TYR A 149 4.77 -5.64 -9.30
N LYS A 150 4.98 -6.14 -10.53
CA LYS A 150 3.94 -6.22 -11.57
C LYS A 150 3.20 -4.87 -11.76
N LYS A 151 3.96 -3.78 -11.79
CA LYS A 151 3.49 -2.37 -11.90
C LYS A 151 2.76 -1.82 -10.67
N LEU A 152 2.59 -2.59 -9.61
CA LEU A 152 1.97 -2.13 -8.37
C LEU A 152 3.05 -1.67 -7.37
N PRO A 153 2.89 -0.51 -6.72
CA PRO A 153 3.86 -0.01 -5.75
C PRO A 153 3.86 -0.86 -4.48
N LEU A 154 5.06 -1.03 -3.92
CA LEU A 154 5.28 -1.52 -2.56
C LEU A 154 5.43 -0.30 -1.67
N PHE A 155 4.49 -0.05 -0.77
CA PHE A 155 4.52 1.07 0.16
C PHE A 155 5.45 0.80 1.36
N VAL A 156 6.56 0.13 1.09
CA VAL A 156 7.63 -0.26 2.01
C VAL A 156 8.95 -0.18 1.23
N ALA A 157 10.09 -0.20 1.94
CA ALA A 157 11.42 -0.16 1.31
C ALA A 157 11.58 0.99 0.27
N PRO A 158 11.52 2.26 0.71
CA PRO A 158 11.56 3.39 -0.20
C PRO A 158 12.94 3.55 -0.87
N LEU A 159 12.92 4.17 -2.05
CA LEU A 159 14.06 4.88 -2.61
C LEU A 159 13.89 6.38 -2.34
N GLU A 160 14.82 6.97 -1.64
CA GLU A 160 14.87 8.40 -1.35
C GLU A 160 16.02 9.05 -2.12
N ILE A 161 15.73 10.09 -2.88
CA ILE A 161 16.74 10.84 -3.63
C ILE A 161 16.82 12.25 -3.06
N TYR A 162 18.03 12.66 -2.68
CA TYR A 162 18.29 13.95 -2.05
C TYR A 162 18.79 14.96 -3.06
N LEU A 163 18.23 16.17 -3.00
CA LEU A 163 18.43 17.21 -3.99
C LEU A 163 18.81 18.53 -3.32
N GLU A 164 19.67 19.30 -3.99
CA GLU A 164 20.01 20.68 -3.66
C GLU A 164 20.15 21.48 -4.95
N ASP A 165 19.40 22.58 -5.07
CA ASP A 165 19.34 23.43 -6.28
C ASP A 165 19.13 22.66 -7.60
N GLY A 166 18.36 21.56 -7.54
CA GLY A 166 18.07 20.69 -8.70
C GLY A 166 19.17 19.68 -9.04
N ALA A 167 20.29 19.68 -8.30
CA ALA A 167 21.35 18.69 -8.40
C ALA A 167 21.08 17.51 -7.44
N VAL A 168 21.36 16.29 -7.88
CA VAL A 168 21.27 15.09 -7.03
C VAL A 168 22.54 14.97 -6.19
N LEU A 169 22.37 15.08 -4.87
CA LEU A 169 23.45 14.89 -3.89
C LEU A 169 23.76 13.42 -3.64
N GLY A 170 22.74 12.57 -3.75
CA GLY A 170 22.83 11.17 -3.39
C GLY A 170 21.46 10.54 -3.22
N TYR A 171 21.45 9.28 -2.81
CA TYR A 171 20.22 8.54 -2.61
C TYR A 171 20.39 7.47 -1.52
N ARG A 172 19.26 7.08 -0.95
CA ARG A 172 19.14 5.94 -0.03
C ARG A 172 18.15 4.94 -0.59
N GLN A 173 18.60 3.72 -0.80
CA GLN A 173 17.86 2.69 -1.54
C GLN A 173 17.71 1.41 -0.72
N THR A 174 16.49 0.90 -0.64
CA THR A 174 16.20 -0.46 -0.15
C THR A 174 15.56 -1.25 -1.28
N TYR A 175 15.96 -2.52 -1.47
CA TYR A 175 15.40 -3.38 -2.51
C TYR A 175 15.04 -4.74 -1.92
N LEU A 176 13.82 -5.20 -2.23
CA LEU A 176 13.25 -6.44 -1.74
C LEU A 176 13.12 -7.46 -2.87
N ASN A 177 13.46 -8.71 -2.58
CA ASN A 177 13.10 -9.86 -3.40
C ASN A 177 11.70 -10.32 -3.00
N LEU A 178 10.85 -10.60 -3.99
CA LEU A 178 9.43 -10.86 -3.77
C LEU A 178 9.05 -12.21 -4.33
N ARG A 179 8.32 -12.99 -3.54
CA ARG A 179 7.72 -14.26 -3.96
C ARG A 179 6.23 -14.25 -3.66
N SER A 180 5.43 -14.68 -4.63
CA SER A 180 3.99 -14.84 -4.41
C SER A 180 3.72 -15.92 -3.37
N GLN A 181 2.79 -15.64 -2.46
CA GLN A 181 2.43 -16.53 -1.37
C GLN A 181 0.97 -17.00 -1.52
N GLY A 182 0.79 -18.31 -1.73
CA GLY A 182 -0.52 -18.94 -1.76
C GLY A 182 -1.39 -18.59 -2.98
N ALA A 183 -2.70 -18.79 -2.84
CA ALA A 183 -3.65 -18.62 -3.93
C ALA A 183 -4.03 -17.15 -4.16
N SER A 184 -4.21 -16.80 -5.43
CA SER A 184 -4.73 -15.49 -5.83
C SER A 184 -6.22 -15.37 -5.50
N ARG A 185 -6.65 -14.19 -5.04
CA ARG A 185 -8.04 -13.86 -4.75
C ARG A 185 -8.36 -12.45 -5.21
N GLN A 186 -9.61 -12.21 -5.63
CA GLN A 186 -10.06 -10.89 -6.05
C GLN A 186 -9.99 -9.89 -4.90
N VAL A 187 -9.46 -8.70 -5.16
CA VAL A 187 -9.48 -7.60 -4.20
C VAL A 187 -10.87 -6.96 -4.11
N ILE A 188 -11.18 -6.37 -2.96
CA ILE A 188 -12.37 -5.53 -2.80
C ILE A 188 -12.27 -4.29 -3.67
N SER A 189 -13.42 -3.71 -4.02
CA SER A 189 -13.46 -2.42 -4.70
C SER A 189 -12.85 -1.30 -3.84
N PRO A 190 -12.28 -0.24 -4.45
CA PRO A 190 -11.82 0.92 -3.70
C PRO A 190 -12.95 1.64 -2.95
N TYR A 191 -14.19 1.58 -3.44
CA TYR A 191 -15.35 2.13 -2.74
C TYR A 191 -15.65 1.38 -1.44
N THR A 192 -15.49 0.05 -1.43
CA THR A 192 -15.57 -0.77 -0.22
C THR A 192 -14.46 -0.39 0.77
N ALA A 193 -13.26 -0.07 0.28
CA ALA A 193 -12.16 0.39 1.12
C ALA A 193 -12.42 1.80 1.71
N ILE A 194 -12.95 2.74 0.91
CA ILE A 194 -13.39 4.06 1.38
C ILE A 194 -14.48 3.93 2.43
N ARG A 195 -15.51 3.09 2.17
CA ARG A 195 -16.58 2.77 3.13
C ARG A 195 -16.00 2.34 4.48
N SER A 196 -14.99 1.48 4.46
CA SER A 196 -14.35 0.98 5.67
C SER A 196 -13.70 2.08 6.53
N LEU A 197 -13.22 3.17 5.92
CA LEU A 197 -12.67 4.32 6.64
C LEU A 197 -13.76 5.26 7.14
N VAL A 198 -14.79 5.48 6.32
CA VAL A 198 -15.94 6.34 6.64
C VAL A 198 -16.77 5.75 7.78
N ASP A 199 -17.12 4.46 7.72
CA ASP A 199 -17.89 3.76 8.76
C ASP A 199 -17.18 3.79 10.12
N LYS A 200 -15.84 3.78 10.10
CA LYS A 200 -14.98 3.87 11.28
C LYS A 200 -14.74 5.32 11.74
N ARG A 201 -15.34 6.31 11.07
CA ARG A 201 -15.13 7.76 11.31
C ARG A 201 -13.66 8.18 11.24
N ILE A 202 -12.88 7.49 10.41
CA ILE A 202 -11.49 7.85 10.11
C ILE A 202 -11.47 8.98 9.09
N ILE A 203 -12.28 8.85 8.04
CA ILE A 203 -12.65 9.96 7.17
C ILE A 203 -13.90 10.60 7.79
N THR A 204 -13.83 11.91 8.02
CA THR A 204 -14.85 12.69 8.72
C THR A 204 -15.55 13.66 7.77
N PRO A 205 -16.78 14.12 8.11
CA PRO A 205 -17.52 15.06 7.27
C PRO A 205 -16.71 16.32 6.95
N GLY A 206 -16.75 16.76 5.69
CA GLY A 206 -16.00 17.93 5.22
C GLY A 206 -14.56 17.64 4.77
N GLU A 207 -14.02 16.44 4.98
CA GLU A 207 -12.68 16.08 4.47
C GLU A 207 -12.69 15.83 2.96
N ARG A 208 -11.49 15.84 2.37
CA ARG A 208 -11.28 15.55 0.94
C ARG A 208 -10.45 14.29 0.77
N ILE A 209 -10.88 13.40 -0.13
CA ILE A 209 -10.14 12.21 -0.53
C ILE A 209 -9.27 12.59 -1.73
N GLU A 210 -7.95 12.59 -1.53
CA GLU A 210 -6.95 13.16 -2.43
C GLU A 210 -6.30 12.10 -3.33
N SER A 211 -6.19 10.85 -2.87
CA SER A 211 -5.63 9.75 -3.67
C SER A 211 -6.12 8.39 -3.20
N VAL A 212 -6.45 7.52 -4.15
CA VAL A 212 -6.78 6.10 -3.91
C VAL A 212 -5.92 5.24 -4.83
N ARG A 213 -5.01 4.43 -4.27
CA ARG A 213 -4.07 3.61 -5.06
C ARG A 213 -3.94 2.19 -4.51
N LEU A 214 -4.00 1.21 -5.40
CA LEU A 214 -3.72 -0.20 -5.08
C LEU A 214 -2.21 -0.43 -5.00
N GLY A 215 -1.77 -1.25 -4.03
CA GLY A 215 -0.37 -1.64 -3.89
C GLY A 215 -0.20 -2.70 -2.82
N TYR A 216 1.02 -2.81 -2.27
CA TYR A 216 1.35 -3.73 -1.20
C TYR A 216 1.90 -3.01 0.02
N TYR A 217 1.59 -3.49 1.20
CA TYR A 217 2.06 -2.96 2.48
C TYR A 217 2.11 -4.09 3.51
N GLY A 218 2.99 -4.01 4.51
CA GLY A 218 3.15 -5.10 5.48
C GLY A 218 4.02 -4.73 6.67
N SER A 219 4.09 -5.66 7.64
CA SER A 219 4.78 -5.50 8.92
C SER A 219 6.17 -6.14 8.97
N TYR A 220 7.00 -5.65 9.90
CA TYR A 220 8.42 -5.98 10.11
C TYR A 220 8.67 -7.07 11.17
N ASP A 221 7.63 -7.70 11.73
CA ASP A 221 7.78 -8.54 12.94
C ASP A 221 8.33 -9.97 12.70
N ALA A 222 9.00 -10.21 11.57
CA ALA A 222 9.62 -11.50 11.24
C ALA A 222 10.79 -11.35 10.25
N ASP A 223 11.66 -12.37 10.18
CA ASP A 223 12.80 -12.46 9.25
C ASP A 223 12.37 -12.41 7.76
N VAL A 224 11.12 -12.79 7.48
CA VAL A 224 10.43 -12.61 6.20
C VAL A 224 9.24 -11.68 6.40
N GLN A 225 9.19 -10.61 5.62
CA GLN A 225 8.09 -9.65 5.69
C GLN A 225 6.95 -10.13 4.80
N VAL A 226 5.78 -10.38 5.38
CA VAL A 226 4.58 -10.66 4.58
C VAL A 226 3.94 -9.34 4.20
N LEU A 227 3.85 -9.08 2.89
CA LEU A 227 3.17 -7.93 2.33
C LEU A 227 1.76 -8.31 1.87
N ALA A 228 0.77 -7.60 2.40
CA ALA A 228 -0.62 -7.71 2.01
C ALA A 228 -0.94 -6.73 0.88
N PRO A 229 -1.79 -7.11 -0.07
CA PRO A 229 -2.46 -6.15 -0.97
C PRO A 229 -3.26 -5.14 -0.16
N VAL A 230 -3.13 -3.86 -0.49
CA VAL A 230 -3.81 -2.75 0.19
C VAL A 230 -4.30 -1.69 -0.79
N TRP A 231 -5.40 -1.05 -0.43
CA TRP A 231 -5.80 0.25 -0.93
C TRP A 231 -5.18 1.33 -0.04
N ARG A 232 -4.27 2.12 -0.61
CA ARG A 232 -3.77 3.33 0.02
C ARG A 232 -4.71 4.48 -0.26
N ILE A 233 -5.30 5.02 0.80
CA ILE A 233 -6.21 6.14 0.74
C ILE A 233 -5.57 7.31 1.47
N ILE A 234 -5.47 8.43 0.76
CA ILE A 234 -4.97 9.69 1.29
C ILE A 234 -6.15 10.65 1.35
N HIS A 235 -6.37 11.24 2.51
CA HIS A 235 -7.44 12.19 2.75
C HIS A 235 -6.98 13.29 3.71
N ASP A 236 -7.22 14.54 3.34
CA ASP A 236 -6.82 15.75 4.08
C ASP A 236 -5.40 15.66 4.71
N GLY A 237 -4.37 15.30 3.93
CA GLY A 237 -3.00 15.16 4.46
C GLY A 237 -2.68 13.82 5.14
N LYS A 238 -3.69 13.02 5.50
CA LYS A 238 -3.56 11.77 6.27
C LYS A 238 -3.54 10.57 5.32
N GLN A 239 -2.70 9.58 5.63
CA GLN A 239 -2.58 8.36 4.85
C GLN A 239 -3.04 7.15 5.66
N HIS A 240 -3.88 6.32 5.04
CA HIS A 240 -4.30 5.04 5.59
C HIS A 240 -4.14 3.93 4.56
N PHE A 241 -3.86 2.73 5.05
CA PHE A 241 -3.82 1.51 4.26
C PHE A 241 -4.97 0.61 4.68
N VAL A 242 -5.80 0.24 3.72
CA VAL A 242 -6.92 -0.67 3.93
C VAL A 242 -6.60 -1.98 3.23
N ASN A 243 -6.66 -3.08 3.95
CA ASN A 243 -6.44 -4.42 3.42
C ASN A 243 -7.37 -4.68 2.24
N ALA A 244 -6.80 -4.98 1.07
CA ALA A 244 -7.56 -5.11 -0.16
C ALA A 244 -8.35 -6.43 -0.25
N PHE A 245 -8.24 -7.33 0.75
CA PHE A 245 -9.07 -8.52 0.84
C PHE A 245 -10.18 -8.40 1.89
N THR A 246 -9.92 -7.71 3.00
CA THR A 246 -10.82 -7.72 4.16
C THR A 246 -11.48 -6.36 4.45
N GLY A 247 -10.98 -5.26 3.90
CA GLY A 247 -11.43 -3.91 4.29
C GLY A 247 -10.94 -3.48 5.68
N ALA A 248 -10.13 -4.29 6.35
CA ALA A 248 -9.54 -3.92 7.63
C ALA A 248 -8.50 -2.81 7.46
N LEU A 249 -8.38 -1.94 8.47
CA LEU A 249 -7.31 -0.94 8.49
C LEU A 249 -6.00 -1.65 8.87
N GLU A 250 -4.95 -1.48 8.07
CA GLU A 250 -3.61 -1.95 8.41
C GLU A 250 -2.98 -1.06 9.48
N ARG A 251 -2.22 -1.67 10.38
CA ARG A 251 -1.55 -0.93 11.45
C ARG A 251 -0.33 -0.17 10.89
N PRO A 252 -0.02 1.04 11.41
CA PRO A 252 1.21 1.73 11.04
C PRO A 252 2.42 0.86 11.40
N LEU A 253 3.42 0.84 10.52
CA LEU A 253 4.74 0.33 10.89
C LEU A 253 5.27 1.23 12.01
N VAL A 254 5.45 0.67 13.21
CA VAL A 254 6.16 1.38 14.28
C VAL A 254 7.61 1.48 13.83
N THR A 255 7.96 2.59 13.18
CA THR A 255 9.35 2.98 13.03
C THR A 255 9.80 3.39 14.42
N SER A 256 10.55 2.52 15.13
CA SER A 256 11.26 2.99 16.31
C SER A 256 12.19 4.09 15.81
N LYS A 257 11.88 5.35 16.10
CA LYS A 257 12.87 6.41 16.03
C LYS A 257 13.99 6.00 16.98
N SER A 258 15.08 5.48 16.42
CA SER A 258 16.38 5.35 17.08
C SER A 258 17.21 6.56 16.69
#